data_AF-A0A380DWH4-F1
#
_entry.id   AF-A0A380DWH4-F1
#
_cell.length_a   1.000
_cell.length_b   1.000
_cell.length_c   1.000
_cell.angle_alpha   90.00
_cell.angle_beta   90.00
_cell.angle_gamma   90.00
#
_symmetry.space_group_name_H-M   'P 1'
#
loop_
_entity.id
_entity.type
_entity.pdbx_description
1 polymer ?
#
loop_
_entity_poly.entity_id
_entity_poly.type
_entity_poly.pdbx_seq_one_letter_code
_entity_poly.pdbx_strand_id
1 'polypeptide(L)' 'MLSIEDLKEGMKLSGTVRNVVDFGAFVDIGVKQDGLVHVSKLSKKFVKNPMDIVSVGDIVDVWIYSIDKK' A
#
# COMPACT_ATOMS: atom_id res chain seq x y z
N MET A 1 -5.90 -2.04 17.76
CA MET A 1 -5.56 -2.87 16.59
C MET A 1 -6.73 -2.69 15.63
N LEU A 2 -6.51 -2.14 14.44
CA LEU A 2 -7.59 -1.93 13.48
C LEU A 2 -7.93 -3.27 12.82
N SER A 3 -9.21 -3.64 12.85
CA SER A 3 -9.69 -4.84 12.15
C SER A 3 -10.04 -4.48 10.70
N ILE A 4 -9.96 -5.46 9.80
CA ILE A 4 -10.39 -5.31 8.39
C ILE A 4 -11.87 -4.89 8.30
N GLU A 5 -12.63 -5.09 9.36
CA GLU A 5 -14.03 -4.73 9.52
C GLU A 5 -14.26 -3.21 9.64
N ASP A 6 -13.31 -2.48 10.24
CA ASP A 6 -13.34 -1.02 10.42
C ASP A 6 -12.86 -0.27 9.17
N LEU A 7 -12.17 -0.97 8.27
CA LEU A 7 -11.70 -0.42 7.01
C LEU A 7 -12.88 -0.13 6.09
N LYS A 8 -12.89 1.05 5.48
CA LYS A 8 -13.86 1.45 4.44
C LYS A 8 -13.13 1.82 3.16
N GLU A 9 -13.70 1.44 2.03
CA GLU A 9 -13.21 1.89 0.72
C GLU A 9 -13.20 3.43 0.65
N GLY A 10 -12.13 4.00 0.12
CA GLY A 10 -11.87 5.44 0.09
C GLY A 10 -11.28 6.01 1.39
N MET A 11 -11.14 5.21 2.45
CA MET A 11 -10.47 5.67 3.68
C MET A 11 -8.99 5.91 3.41
N LYS A 12 -8.48 7.03 3.91
CA LYS A 12 -7.05 7.37 3.89
C LYS A 12 -6.39 6.84 5.15
N LEU A 13 -5.31 6.08 4.99
CA LEU A 13 -4.50 5.54 6.08
C LEU A 13 -3.04 5.87 5.80
N SER A 14 -2.28 6.11 6.86
CA SER A 14 -0.82 6.15 6.76
C SER A 14 -0.28 4.76 7.03
N GLY A 15 0.56 4.27 6.14
CA GLY A 15 1.20 2.97 6.25
C GLY A 15 2.69 3.05 6.00
N THR A 16 3.42 2.07 6.52
CA THR A 16 4.87 1.99 6.34
C THR A 16 5.20 0.94 5.30
N VAL A 17 6.00 1.29 4.31
CA VAL A 17 6.45 0.35 3.29
C VAL A 17 7.32 -0.71 3.95
N ARG A 18 6.85 -1.96 3.94
CA ARG A 18 7.55 -3.08 4.57
C ARG A 18 8.43 -3.82 3.57
N ASN A 19 8.02 -3.85 2.30
CA ASN A 19 8.77 -4.48 1.24
C ASN A 19 8.44 -3.85 -0.11
N VAL A 20 9.42 -3.75 -1.00
CA VAL A 20 9.23 -3.24 -2.38
C VAL A 20 9.70 -4.32 -3.35
N VAL A 21 8.88 -4.60 -4.35
CA VAL A 21 9.14 -5.60 -5.40
C VAL A 21 8.95 -4.95 -6.78
N ASP A 22 9.47 -5.55 -7.84
CA ASP A 22 9.42 -4.96 -9.18
C ASP A 22 8.01 -4.62 -9.68
N PHE A 23 7.00 -5.37 -9.23
CA PHE A 23 5.60 -5.17 -9.62
C PHE A 23 4.77 -4.37 -8.60
N GLY A 24 5.35 -3.92 -7.47
CA GLY A 24 4.59 -3.19 -6.46
C GLY A 24 5.30 -2.98 -5.12
N ALA A 25 4.55 -2.55 -4.11
CA ALA A 25 5.05 -2.34 -2.75
C ALA A 25 4.05 -2.87 -1.72
N PHE A 26 4.55 -3.53 -0.69
CA PHE A 26 3.79 -3.95 0.48
C PHE A 26 3.86 -2.88 1.54
N VAL A 27 2.70 -2.41 1.97
CA VAL A 27 2.54 -1.33 2.95
C VAL A 27 1.79 -1.88 4.15
N ASP A 28 2.42 -1.79 5.32
CA ASP A 28 1.79 -2.10 6.59
C ASP A 28 0.97 -0.90 7.05
N ILE A 29 -0.35 -1.08 7.16
CA ILE A 29 -1.31 -0.05 7.62
C ILE A 29 -1.81 -0.32 9.05
N GLY A 30 -1.10 -1.16 9.82
CA GLY A 30 -1.49 -1.52 11.19
C GLY A 30 -2.70 -2.47 11.30
N VAL A 31 -3.03 -3.18 10.22
CA VAL A 31 -4.02 -4.26 10.22
C VAL A 31 -3.32 -5.63 10.13
N LYS A 32 -4.08 -6.71 10.32
CA LYS A 32 -3.54 -8.08 10.33
C LYS A 32 -2.88 -8.52 9.01
N GLN A 33 -3.07 -7.77 7.93
CA GLN A 33 -2.66 -8.12 6.58
C GLN A 33 -2.02 -6.90 5.88
N ASP A 34 -0.90 -7.10 5.21
CA ASP A 34 -0.22 -6.03 4.48
C ASP A 34 -1.03 -5.62 3.23
N GLY A 35 -1.10 -4.32 2.96
CA GLY A 35 -1.71 -3.78 1.75
C GLY A 35 -0.73 -3.84 0.59
N LEU A 36 -1.12 -4.45 -0.53
CA LEU A 36 -0.30 -4.47 -1.74
C LEU A 36 -0.69 -3.32 -2.68
N VAL A 37 0.28 -2.47 -3.00
CA VAL A 37 0.15 -1.38 -3.97
C VAL A 37 0.85 -1.80 -5.25
N HIS A 38 0.08 -1.99 -6.33
CA HIS A 38 0.64 -2.35 -7.64
C HIS A 38 1.44 -1.18 -8.24
N VAL A 39 2.55 -1.45 -8.93
CA VAL A 39 3.40 -0.40 -9.54
C VAL A 39 2.63 0.46 -10.54
N SER A 40 1.65 -0.11 -11.23
CA SER A 40 0.74 0.60 -12.15
C SER A 40 -0.15 1.64 -11.44
N LYS A 41 -0.32 1.53 -10.13
CA LYS A 41 -1.07 2.47 -9.28
C LYS A 41 -0.14 3.46 -8.56
N LEU A 42 1.15 3.16 -8.43
CA LEU A 42 2.15 4.07 -7.84
C LEU A 42 2.36 5.33 -8.70
N SER A 43 2.25 5.22 -10.03
CA SER A 43 2.32 6.40 -10.91
C SER A 43 1.57 6.19 -12.23
N LYS A 44 1.00 7.28 -12.77
CA LYS A 44 0.43 7.31 -14.13
C LYS A 44 1.50 7.29 -15.23
N LYS A 45 2.77 7.50 -14.87
CA LYS A 45 3.91 7.45 -15.79
C LYS A 45 4.63 6.11 -15.64
N PHE A 46 5.27 5.65 -16.71
CA PHE A 46 6.08 4.43 -16.69
C PHE A 46 7.21 4.59 -15.65
N VAL A 47 7.10 3.86 -14.56
CA VAL A 47 8.10 3.84 -13.50
C VAL A 47 9.14 2.79 -13.88
N LYS A 48 10.39 3.21 -14.09
CA LYS A 48 11.48 2.29 -14.44
C LYS A 48 11.90 1.44 -13.24
N ASN A 49 11.93 2.03 -12.04
CA ASN A 49 12.20 1.33 -10.79
C ASN A 49 11.25 1.86 -9.70
N PRO A 50 10.39 1.02 -9.10
CA PRO A 50 9.54 1.43 -7.98
C PRO A 50 10.35 1.85 -6.74
N MET A 51 11.57 1.33 -6.59
CA MET A 51 12.51 1.69 -5.53
C MET A 51 12.93 3.18 -5.54
N ASP A 52 12.87 3.86 -6.69
CA ASP A 52 13.15 5.31 -6.76
C ASP A 52 11.96 6.17 -6.26
N ILE A 53 10.78 5.57 -6.10
CA ILE A 53 9.54 6.28 -5.68
C ILE A 53 9.19 5.94 -4.24
N VAL A 54 9.37 4.68 -3.84
CA VAL A 54 9.07 4.19 -2.49
C VAL A 54 10.21 3.31 -2.00
N SER A 55 10.70 3.59 -0.79
CA SER A 55 11.72 2.78 -0.13
C SER A 55 11.14 2.01 1.06
N VAL A 56 11.76 0.88 1.41
CA VAL A 56 11.38 0.15 2.63
C VAL A 56 11.65 1.02 3.85
N GLY A 57 10.64 1.19 4.70
CA GLY A 57 10.65 2.08 5.85
C GLY A 57 10.01 3.45 5.60
N ASP A 58 9.69 3.79 4.34
CA ASP A 58 8.99 5.05 4.06
C ASP A 58 7.56 5.01 4.58
N ILE A 59 7.12 6.14 5.12
CA ILE A 59 5.74 6.36 5.53
C ILE A 59 5.00 6.95 4.34
N VAL A 60 4.03 6.20 3.83
CA VAL A 60 3.22 6.58 2.68
C VAL A 60 1.76 6.66 3.07
N ASP A 61 1.07 7.65 2.53
CA ASP A 61 -0.37 7.74 2.62
C ASP A 61 -1.01 6.87 1.54
N VAL A 62 -1.82 5.91 1.95
CA VAL A 62 -2.55 4.99 1.06
C VAL A 62 -4.05 5.16 1.22
N TRP A 63 -4.78 4.89 0.14
CA TRP A 63 -6.23 4.82 0.15
C TRP A 63 -6.69 3.39 -0.07
N ILE A 64 -7.72 3.00 0.68
CA ILE A 64 -8.32 1.69 0.51
C ILE A 64 -9.10 1.67 -0.80
N TYR A 65 -8.59 0.93 -1.78
CA TYR A 65 -9.26 0.80 -3.07
C TYR A 65 -10.37 -0.26 -3.04
N SER A 66 -10.07 -1.42 -2.45
CA SER A 66 -11.06 -2.47 -2.21
C SER A 66 -10.60 -3.38 -1.07
N ILE A 67 -11.55 -4.02 -0.40
CA ILE A 67 -11.30 -4.92 0.73
C ILE A 67 -11.87 -6.28 0.37
N ASP A 68 -11.00 -7.26 0.13
CA ASP A 68 -11.42 -8.64 -0.08
C ASP A 68 -11.63 -9.32 1.29
N LYS A 69 -12.87 -9.33 1.76
CA LYS A 69 -13.29 -10.10 2.95
C LYS A 69 -13.64 -11.51 2.48
N LYS A 70 -12.66 -12.42 2.51
CA LYS A 70 -12.91 -13.83 2.22
C LYS A 70 -13.49 -14.55 3.43
#